data_AF-A0AAW0KCL0-F1
#
_entry.id   AF-A0AAW0KCL0-F1
#
_cell.length_a   1.000
_cell.length_b   1.000
_cell.length_c   1.000
_cell.angle_alpha   90.00
_cell.angle_beta   90.00
_cell.angle_gamma   90.00
#
_symmetry.space_group_name_H-M   'P 1'
#
loop_
_entity.id
_entity.type
_entity.pdbx_description
1 polymer ?
#
loop_
_entity_poly.entity_id
_entity_poly.type
_entity_poly.pdbx_seq_one_letter_code
_entity_poly.pdbx_strand_id
1 'polypeptide(L)'
;MVFSSSMSVVQYYLLNRFPVPYASYFVLVATLAAFTGQHVVRKIIALLGRASIIIFILALTIFVSAISLGGVGIANMVEKMANQEYMGFENLCHES
;
A
#
# COMPACT_ATOMS: atom_id res chain seq x y z
N MET A 1 -11.00 -5.66 12.49
CA MET A 1 -9.66 -6.25 12.26
C MET A 1 -8.60 -5.59 13.13
N VAL A 2 -8.75 -5.58 14.46
CA VAL A 2 -7.79 -4.89 15.34
C VAL A 2 -6.73 -5.85 15.88
N PHE A 3 -7.09 -7.12 16.11
CA PHE A 3 -6.23 -8.08 16.82
C PHE A 3 -4.96 -8.50 16.05
N SER A 4 -5.07 -8.76 14.75
CA SER A 4 -3.93 -9.20 13.93
C SER A 4 -2.97 -8.05 13.60
N SER A 5 -3.52 -6.85 13.35
CA SER A 5 -2.72 -5.66 13.06
C SER A 5 -2.06 -5.06 14.30
N SER A 6 -2.66 -5.15 15.49
CA SER A 6 -2.03 -4.69 16.73
C SER A 6 -0.82 -5.54 17.11
N MET A 7 -0.91 -6.87 16.93
CA MET A 7 0.17 -7.80 17.28
C MET A 7 1.41 -7.61 16.38
N SER A 8 1.20 -7.39 15.08
CA SER A 8 2.29 -7.10 14.15
C SER A 8 2.97 -5.76 14.44
N VAL A 9 2.22 -4.70 14.75
CA VAL A 9 2.79 -3.39 15.12
C VAL A 9 3.68 -3.50 16.36
N VAL A 10 3.25 -4.23 17.40
CA VAL A 10 4.05 -4.46 18.61
C VAL A 10 5.33 -5.24 18.26
N GLN A 11 5.23 -6.28 17.44
CA GLN A 11 6.39 -7.07 17.02
C GLN A 11 7.42 -6.23 16.24
N TYR A 12 6.95 -5.39 15.33
CA TYR A 12 7.78 -4.46 14.56
C TYR A 12 8.39 -3.33 15.40
N TYR A 13 7.70 -2.91 16.47
CA TYR A 13 8.22 -1.97 17.46
C TYR A 13 9.38 -2.58 18.27
N LEU A 14 9.23 -3.82 18.75
CA LEU A 14 10.31 -4.51 19.49
C LEU A 14 11.56 -4.78 18.63
N LEU A 15 11.41 -4.98 17.32
CA LEU A 15 12.53 -5.15 16.39
C LEU A 15 13.29 -3.84 16.08
N ASN A 16 12.95 -2.71 16.70
CA ASN A 16 13.56 -1.38 16.47
C ASN A 16 13.65 -0.99 14.98
N ARG A 17 12.77 -1.56 14.13
CA ARG A 17 12.81 -1.37 12.68
C ARG A 17 12.01 -0.14 12.22
N PHE A 18 11.19 0.41 13.11
CA PHE A 18 10.26 1.48 12.78
C PHE A 18 10.65 2.81 13.43
N PRO A 19 10.88 3.87 12.63
CA PRO A 19 10.95 5.21 13.19
C PRO A 19 9.53 5.66 13.57
N VAL A 20 9.22 5.52 14.86
CA VAL A 20 7.95 5.86 15.53
C VAL A 20 7.33 7.21 15.08
N PRO A 21 8.09 8.33 14.94
CA PRO A 21 7.49 9.60 14.55
C PRO A 21 6.84 9.56 13.16
N TYR A 22 7.50 8.95 12.17
CA TYR A 22 6.94 8.85 10.81
C TYR A 22 5.68 7.99 10.78
N ALA A 23 5.67 6.87 11.52
CA ALA A 23 4.49 6.02 11.62
C ALA A 23 3.29 6.79 12.18
N SER A 24 3.49 7.54 13.26
CA SER A 24 2.42 8.36 13.86
C SER A 24 1.90 9.45 12.91
N TYR A 25 2.80 10.09 12.14
CA TYR A 25 2.42 11.08 11.15
C TYR A 25 1.56 10.48 10.03
N PHE A 26 1.99 9.35 9.45
CA PHE A 26 1.20 8.67 8.42
C PHE A 26 -0.15 8.18 8.92
N VAL A 27 -0.24 7.71 10.17
CA VAL A 27 -1.51 7.31 10.79
C VAL A 27 -2.46 8.50 10.91
N LEU A 28 -1.98 9.65 11.37
CA LEU A 28 -2.81 10.86 11.46
C LEU A 28 -3.32 11.30 10.08
N VAL A 29 -2.41 11.38 9.09
CA VAL A 29 -2.77 11.75 7.70
C VAL A 29 -3.77 10.77 7.11
N ALA A 30 -3.56 9.45 7.29
CA ALA A 30 -4.46 8.42 6.80
C ALA A 30 -5.84 8.50 7.46
N THR A 31 -5.91 8.84 8.75
CA THR A 31 -7.18 8.96 9.47
C THR A 31 -7.99 10.16 8.96
N LEU A 32 -7.32 11.31 8.75
CA LEU A 32 -7.95 12.50 8.16
C LEU A 32 -8.43 12.25 6.73
N ALA A 33 -7.60 11.58 5.92
CA ALA A 33 -7.95 11.21 4.56
C ALA A 33 -9.12 10.22 4.52
N ALA A 34 -9.15 9.22 5.41
CA ALA A 34 -10.25 8.26 5.51
C ALA A 34 -11.56 8.93 5.92
N PHE A 35 -11.52 9.82 6.91
CA PHE A 35 -12.69 10.56 7.35
C PHE A 35 -13.28 11.41 6.21
N THR A 36 -12.41 12.18 5.53
CA THR A 36 -12.81 13.03 4.41
C THR A 36 -13.30 12.19 3.21
N GLY A 37 -12.57 11.13 2.88
CA GLY A 37 -12.91 10.23 1.77
C GLY A 37 -14.25 9.53 1.98
N GLN A 38 -14.52 9.03 3.20
CA GLN A 38 -15.81 8.43 3.52
C GLN A 38 -16.96 9.44 3.42
N HIS A 39 -16.75 10.68 3.86
CA HIS A 39 -17.78 11.72 3.76
C HIS A 39 -18.12 12.03 2.29
N VAL A 40 -17.09 12.20 1.45
CA VAL A 40 -17.25 12.47 0.01
C VAL A 40 -17.88 11.29 -0.72
N VAL A 41 -17.36 10.07 -0.51
CA VAL A 41 -17.88 8.85 -1.16
C VAL A 41 -19.35 8.62 -0.79
N ARG A 42 -19.73 8.84 0.48
CA ARG A 42 -21.13 8.71 0.91
C ARG A 42 -22.04 9.73 0.20
N LYS A 43 -21.58 10.96 0.02
CA LYS A 43 -22.31 12.01 -0.69
C LYS A 43 -22.48 11.68 -2.18
N ILE A 44 -21.43 11.16 -2.82
CA ILE A 44 -21.45 10.71 -4.23
C ILE A 44 -22.44 9.54 -4.40
N ILE A 45 -22.40 8.55 -3.51
CA ILE A 45 -23.33 7.42 -3.55
C ILE A 45 -24.78 7.89 -3.36
N ALA A 46 -25.02 8.83 -2.44
CA ALA A 46 -26.35 9.38 -2.18
C ALA A 46 -26.91 10.18 -3.38
N LEU A 47 -26.07 10.90 -4.12
CA LEU A 47 -26.49 11.69 -5.28
C LEU A 47 -26.87 10.81 -6.49
N LEU A 48 -26.20 9.68 -6.67
CA LEU A 48 -26.29 8.89 -7.91
C LEU A 48 -27.01 7.54 -7.74
N GLY A 49 -27.17 7.03 -6.51
CA GLY A 49 -28.12 5.96 -6.14
C GLY A 49 -27.98 4.59 -6.82
N ARG A 50 -26.92 4.33 -7.60
CA ARG A 50 -26.76 3.11 -8.41
C ARG A 50 -25.61 2.24 -7.89
N ALA A 51 -25.85 0.92 -7.78
CA ALA A 51 -24.85 -0.05 -7.33
C ALA A 51 -23.58 -0.10 -8.22
N SER A 52 -23.70 0.25 -9.50
CA SER A 52 -22.58 0.30 -10.47
C SER A 52 -21.46 1.27 -10.06
N ILE A 53 -21.75 2.24 -9.20
CA ILE A 53 -20.79 3.28 -8.81
C ILE A 53 -19.75 2.75 -7.83
N ILE A 54 -20.16 1.84 -6.95
CA ILE A 54 -19.23 1.19 -6.02
C ILE A 54 -18.18 0.40 -6.81
N ILE A 55 -18.63 -0.32 -7.84
CA ILE A 55 -17.77 -1.10 -8.73
C ILE A 55 -16.83 -0.18 -9.52
N PHE A 56 -17.34 0.95 -10.03
CA PHE A 56 -16.52 1.93 -10.76
C PHE A 56 -15.39 2.51 -9.89
N ILE A 57 -15.70 2.90 -8.65
CA ILE A 57 -14.70 3.40 -7.69
C ILE A 57 -13.68 2.30 -7.37
N LEU A 58 -14.14 1.08 -7.11
CA LEU A 58 -13.26 -0.06 -6.81
C LEU A 58 -12.29 -0.31 -7.97
N ALA A 59 -12.79 -0.38 -9.21
CA ALA A 59 -11.97 -0.59 -10.39
C ALA A 59 -10.93 0.53 -10.58
N LEU A 60 -11.32 1.79 -10.40
CA LEU A 60 -10.43 2.94 -10.48
C LEU A 60 -9.32 2.85 -9.41
N THR A 61 -9.66 2.51 -8.17
CA THR A 61 -8.65 2.37 -7.10
C THR A 61 -7.65 1.25 -7.39
N ILE A 62 -8.11 0.12 -7.95
CA ILE A 62 -7.23 -0.99 -8.36
C ILE A 62 -6.32 -0.55 -9.49
N PHE A 63 -6.85 0.16 -10.48
CA PHE A 63 -6.10 0.65 -11.63
C PHE A 63 -4.98 1.62 -11.23
N VAL A 64 -5.29 2.62 -10.40
CA VAL A 64 -4.30 3.59 -9.90
C VAL A 64 -3.23 2.89 -9.04
N SER A 65 -3.63 1.91 -8.23
CA SER A 65 -2.71 1.13 -7.40
C SER A 65 -1.76 0.30 -8.26
N ALA A 66 -2.27 -0.36 -9.30
CA ALA A 66 -1.48 -1.18 -10.21
C ALA A 66 -0.45 -0.34 -10.99
N ILE A 67 -0.85 0.84 -11.48
CA ILE A 67 0.07 1.76 -12.17
C ILE A 67 1.15 2.27 -11.21
N SER A 68 0.78 2.66 -9.98
CA SER A 68 1.73 3.22 -9.02
C SER A 68 2.76 2.18 -8.55
N LEU A 69 2.29 0.99 -8.13
CA LEU A 69 3.16 -0.10 -7.69
C LEU A 69 3.97 -0.68 -8.84
N GLY A 70 3.34 -0.89 -10.00
CA GLY A 70 4.00 -1.40 -11.19
C GLY A 70 5.07 -0.43 -11.70
N GLY A 71 4.75 0.86 -11.79
CA GLY A 71 5.67 1.89 -12.28
C GLY A 71 6.91 2.04 -11.39
N VAL A 72 6.72 2.19 -10.08
CA VAL A 72 7.84 2.30 -9.12
C VAL A 72 8.63 0.99 -9.05
N GLY A 73 7.95 -0.15 -9.12
CA GLY A 73 8.59 -1.47 -9.13
C GLY A 73 9.50 -1.67 -10.34
N ILE A 74 9.02 -1.34 -11.54
CA ILE A 74 9.80 -1.44 -12.79
C ILE A 74 10.97 -0.46 -12.75
N ALA A 75 10.76 0.79 -12.32
CA ALA A 75 11.85 1.77 -12.22
C ALA A 75 12.98 1.30 -11.30
N ASN A 76 12.63 0.77 -10.13
CA ASN A 76 13.60 0.23 -9.19
C ASN A 76 14.30 -1.02 -9.74
N MET A 77 13.59 -1.91 -10.44
CA MET A 77 14.20 -3.08 -11.08
C MET A 77 15.22 -2.69 -12.14
N VAL A 78 14.90 -1.70 -13.00
CA VAL A 78 15.82 -1.23 -14.03
C VAL A 78 17.07 -0.61 -13.43
N GLU A 79 16.94 0.19 -12.38
CA GLU A 79 18.09 0.76 -11.66
C GLU A 79 18.99 -0.32 -11.06
N LYS A 80 18.40 -1.33 -10.42
CA LYS A 80 19.16 -2.47 -9.86
C LYS A 80 19.82 -3.34 -10.93
N MET A 81 19.22 -3.46 -12.12
CA MET A 81 19.85 -4.15 -13.28
C MET A 81 21.06 -3.37 -13.77
N ALA A 82 20.95 -2.05 -13.91
CA ALA A 82 22.05 -1.19 -14.36
C ALA A 82 23.24 -1.23 -13.40
N ASN A 83 22.96 -1.28 -12.10
CA ASN A 83 23.96 -1.34 -11.04
C ASN A 83 24.52 -2.76 -10.77
N GLN A 84 24.14 -3.78 -11.57
CA GLN A 84 24.53 -5.18 -11.37
C GLN A 84 24.26 -5.70 -9.94
N GLU A 85 23.22 -5.19 -9.29
CA GLU A 85 22.89 -5.60 -7.92
C GLU A 85 22.17 -6.94 -7.90
N TYR A 86 22.38 -7.67 -6.80
CA TYR A 86 21.71 -8.94 -6.55
C TYR A 86 20.19 -8.76 -6.51
N MET A 87 19.50 -9.45 -7.42
CA MET A 87 18.07 -9.34 -7.64
C MET A 87 17.21 -10.12 -6.64
N GLY A 88 17.83 -10.78 -5.66
CA GLY A 88 17.13 -11.62 -4.70
C GLY A 88 16.78 -13.02 -5.23
N PHE A 89 17.27 -13.40 -6.40
CA PHE A 89 17.16 -14.76 -6.92
C PHE A 89 18.29 -15.62 -6.36
N GLU A 90 17.94 -16.64 -5.59
CA GLU A 90 18.90 -17.63 -5.12
C GLU A 90 19.55 -18.34 -6.32
N ASN A 91 20.84 -18.69 -6.22
CA ASN A 91 21.56 -19.30 -7.33
C ASN A 91 21.00 -20.70 -7.59
N LEU A 92 20.21 -20.84 -8.66
CA LEU A 92 19.66 -22.13 -9.11
C LEU A 92 20.74 -23.15 -9.50
N CYS A 93 21.99 -22.70 -9.69
CA CYS A 93 23.14 -23.57 -9.98
C CYS A 93 23.82 -24.13 -8.73
N HIS A 94 23.31 -23.86 -7.53
CA HIS A 94 23.73 -24.57 -6.32
C HIS A 94 22.89 -25.84 -6.14
N GLU A 95 23.13 -26.79 -7.05
CA GLU A 95 22.65 -28.16 -6.93
C GLU A 95 23.53 -28.87 -5.90
N SER A 96 22.97 -29.26 -4.76
CA SER A 96 23.59 -30.19 -3.81
C SER A 96 23.01 -31.58 -4.01
#